data_AF-A0A9X3RMM7-F1
#
_entry.id   AF-A0A9X3RMM7-F1
#
_cell.length_a   1.000
_cell.length_b   1.000
_cell.length_c   1.000
_cell.angle_alpha   90.00
_cell.angle_beta   90.00
_cell.angle_gamma   90.00
#
_symmetry.space_group_name_H-M   'P 1'
#
loop_
_entity.id
_entity.type
_entity.pdbx_description
1 polymer ?
#
loop_
_entity_poly.entity_id
_entity_poly.type
_entity_poly.pdbx_seq_one_letter_code
_entity_poly.pdbx_strand_id
1 'polypeptide(L)'
;MNAVDPQRPWSSITPVVDSIARQAITDLNSRALVIPDLTADPYRQKELLRQMVRETIDSYGTAVSDATMAWLEEQEDYMGMRPVEWKPQRVDSQQVEARMAHDFAPLFFEEQGYNRTLNSMGFIVADELYSRQRKNTEHTAWKGGGSWARVAHPGACAFCTLLASRGFDYTSRSTAGGGYSGAHFHDHCRCLVICRKRGHVELPESTIRAQKIYKKALEEVDSTNPDAVLKVMRQVGDLSK
;
A
#
# COMPACT_ATOMS: atom_id res chain seq x y z
N MET A 1 -3.58 -20.53 -20.00
CA MET A 1 -2.80 -19.94 -18.89
C MET A 1 -1.35 -20.12 -19.28
N ASN A 2 -0.73 -19.08 -19.82
CA ASN A 2 0.69 -19.15 -20.19
C ASN A 2 1.51 -19.12 -18.89
N ALA A 3 2.44 -20.07 -18.78
CA ALA A 3 3.21 -20.33 -17.59
C ALA A 3 4.19 -19.20 -17.32
N VAL A 4 4.29 -18.81 -16.04
CA VAL A 4 5.29 -17.90 -15.49
C VAL A 4 6.65 -18.18 -16.14
N ASP A 5 7.33 -17.18 -16.70
CA ASP A 5 8.72 -17.25 -17.14
C ASP A 5 9.54 -17.70 -15.92
N PRO A 6 9.94 -18.99 -15.87
CA PRO A 6 10.58 -19.54 -14.68
C PRO A 6 11.98 -18.95 -14.50
N GLN A 7 12.53 -18.33 -15.55
CA GLN A 7 13.88 -17.79 -15.56
C GLN A 7 13.93 -16.33 -15.06
N ARG A 8 12.80 -15.62 -15.10
CA ARG A 8 12.65 -14.25 -14.56
C ARG A 8 11.28 -14.06 -13.89
N PRO A 9 11.02 -14.74 -12.75
CA PRO A 9 9.74 -14.61 -12.08
C PRO A 9 9.57 -13.21 -11.51
N TRP A 10 8.35 -12.69 -11.59
CA TRP A 10 8.04 -11.42 -10.95
C TRP A 10 8.11 -11.56 -9.41
N SER A 11 9.05 -10.83 -8.79
CA SER A 11 9.20 -10.71 -7.34
C SER A 11 8.31 -9.60 -6.77
N SER A 12 7.72 -9.82 -5.59
CA SER A 12 7.01 -8.76 -4.86
C SER A 12 8.01 -7.95 -4.04
N ILE A 13 7.91 -6.62 -4.07
CA ILE A 13 8.67 -5.73 -3.18
C ILE A 13 8.06 -5.61 -1.77
N THR A 14 6.83 -6.13 -1.59
CA THR A 14 6.09 -6.05 -0.32
C THR A 14 6.86 -6.62 0.87
N PRO A 15 7.57 -7.76 0.81
CA PRO A 15 8.34 -8.26 1.95
C PRO A 15 9.41 -7.30 2.45
N VAL A 16 10.02 -6.53 1.54
CA VAL A 16 11.02 -5.50 1.89
C VAL A 16 10.33 -4.33 2.59
N VAL A 17 9.23 -3.82 2.04
CA VAL A 17 8.47 -2.72 2.65
C VAL A 17 7.85 -3.14 3.99
N ASP A 18 7.40 -4.40 4.12
CA ASP A 18 6.92 -4.98 5.38
C ASP A 18 8.02 -5.04 6.44
N SER A 19 9.26 -5.37 6.04
CA SER A 19 10.40 -5.36 6.94
C SER A 19 10.72 -3.94 7.41
N ILE A 20 10.75 -2.98 6.47
CA ILE A 20 11.00 -1.57 6.77
C ILE A 20 9.91 -1.01 7.71
N ALA A 21 8.63 -1.28 7.41
CA ALA A 21 7.52 -0.82 8.24
C ALA A 21 7.55 -1.44 9.66
N ARG A 22 7.89 -2.73 9.78
CA ARG A 22 8.05 -3.38 11.10
C ARG A 22 9.18 -2.76 11.90
N GLN A 23 10.32 -2.46 11.27
CA GLN A 23 11.42 -1.78 11.93
C GLN A 23 11.03 -0.36 12.36
N ALA A 24 10.36 0.40 11.47
CA ALA A 24 9.88 1.75 11.77
C ALA A 24 8.93 1.78 12.98
N ILE A 25 7.99 0.83 13.07
CA ILE A 25 7.09 0.71 14.23
C ILE A 25 7.86 0.30 15.49
N THR A 26 8.84 -0.60 15.37
CA THR A 26 9.66 -1.03 16.52
C THR A 26 10.45 0.14 17.10
N ASP A 27 11.07 0.94 16.24
CA ASP A 27 11.80 2.14 16.64
C ASP A 27 10.85 3.21 17.22
N LEU A 28 9.69 3.42 16.59
CA LEU A 28 8.66 4.32 17.10
C LEU A 28 8.25 3.94 18.53
N ASN A 29 7.93 2.66 18.76
CA ASN A 29 7.55 2.16 20.07
C ASN A 29 8.70 2.29 21.07
N SER A 30 9.93 2.00 20.67
CA SER A 30 11.11 2.14 21.52
C SER A 30 11.35 3.59 21.94
N ARG A 31 11.16 4.54 21.02
CA ARG A 31 11.22 5.97 21.31
C ARG A 31 10.07 6.43 22.19
N ALA A 32 8.88 5.85 22.02
CA ALA A 32 7.71 6.16 22.84
C ALA A 32 7.92 5.83 24.33
N LEU A 33 8.63 4.73 24.64
CA LEU A 33 8.93 4.31 26.01
C LEU A 33 9.76 5.32 26.81
N VAL A 34 10.50 6.20 26.15
CA VAL A 34 11.37 7.20 26.79
C VAL A 34 10.82 8.62 26.69
N ILE A 35 9.62 8.80 26.12
CA ILE A 35 8.96 10.11 26.11
C ILE A 35 8.55 10.45 27.56
N PRO A 36 8.85 11.65 28.05
CA PRO A 36 8.32 12.12 29.33
C PRO A 36 6.79 12.03 29.35
N ASP A 37 6.23 11.43 30.39
CA ASP A 37 4.78 11.42 30.59
C ASP A 37 4.31 12.86 30.88
N LEU A 38 3.70 13.48 29.87
CA LEU A 38 3.08 14.79 29.94
C LEU A 38 1.57 14.65 29.72
N THR A 39 0.96 13.53 30.11
CA THR A 39 -0.50 13.31 29.94
C THR A 39 -1.35 14.35 30.67
N ALA A 40 -0.81 15.00 31.71
CA ALA A 40 -1.41 16.17 32.35
C ALA A 40 -1.47 17.42 31.45
N ASP A 41 -0.67 17.47 30.39
CA ASP A 41 -0.68 18.47 29.30
C ASP A 41 -0.85 17.75 27.95
N PRO A 42 -2.08 17.33 27.61
CA PRO A 42 -2.33 16.51 26.42
C PRO A 42 -1.98 17.23 25.10
N TYR A 43 -1.93 18.57 25.09
CA TYR A 43 -1.48 19.34 23.93
C TYR A 43 0.02 19.19 23.70
N ARG A 44 0.83 19.31 24.76
CA ARG A 44 2.27 19.10 24.66
C ARG A 44 2.62 17.64 24.40
N GLN A 45 1.88 16.70 24.99
CA GLN A 45 1.99 15.27 24.67
C GLN A 45 1.72 15.00 23.19
N LYS A 46 0.65 15.57 22.63
CA LYS A 46 0.32 15.49 21.20
C LYS A 46 1.46 16.02 20.33
N GLU A 47 2.05 17.17 20.65
CA GLU A 47 3.11 17.74 19.81
C GLU A 47 4.35 16.84 19.74
N LEU A 48 4.77 16.28 20.89
CA LEU A 48 5.91 15.35 20.95
C LEU A 48 5.66 14.09 20.12
N LEU A 49 4.48 13.49 20.27
CA LEU A 49 4.10 12.29 19.51
C LEU A 49 4.03 12.57 18.01
N ARG A 50 3.48 13.73 17.62
CA ARG A 50 3.40 14.17 16.23
C ARG A 50 4.76 14.34 15.58
N GLN A 51 5.68 15.03 16.26
CA GLN A 51 7.06 15.19 15.79
C GLN A 51 7.73 13.82 15.61
N MET A 52 7.54 12.92 16.57
CA MET A 52 8.09 11.58 16.52
C MET A 52 7.59 10.76 15.31
N VAL A 53 6.29 10.81 15.00
CA VAL A 53 5.73 10.15 13.81
C VAL A 53 6.37 10.71 12.54
N ARG A 54 6.47 12.04 12.42
CA ARG A 54 7.07 12.69 11.25
C ARG A 54 8.51 12.27 11.02
N GLU A 55 9.33 12.33 12.07
CA GLU A 55 10.74 11.92 11.99
C GLU A 55 10.90 10.44 11.63
N THR A 56 10.01 9.58 12.14
CA THR A 56 10.02 8.15 11.82
C THR A 56 9.67 7.92 10.36
N ILE A 57 8.61 8.57 9.86
CA ILE A 57 8.21 8.50 8.45
C ILE A 57 9.35 9.01 7.54
N ASP A 58 9.97 10.14 7.89
CA ASP A 58 11.05 10.72 7.11
C ASP A 58 12.30 9.84 7.08
N SER A 59 12.71 9.30 8.23
CA SER A 59 13.87 8.42 8.35
C SER A 59 13.72 7.14 7.52
N TYR A 60 12.54 6.51 7.58
CA TYR A 60 12.32 5.21 6.92
C TYR A 60 11.81 5.31 5.49
N GLY A 61 11.11 6.37 5.14
CA GLY A 61 10.46 6.42 3.86
C GLY A 61 11.40 6.73 2.68
N THR A 62 12.63 7.22 2.92
CA THR A 62 13.68 7.25 1.89
C THR A 62 14.10 5.83 1.53
N ALA A 63 14.31 4.96 2.53
CA ALA A 63 14.64 3.55 2.30
C ALA A 63 13.53 2.82 1.54
N VAL A 64 12.26 3.09 1.84
CA VAL A 64 11.14 2.56 1.04
C VAL A 64 11.21 3.06 -0.39
N SER A 65 11.55 4.33 -0.59
CA SER A 65 11.63 4.91 -1.92
C SER A 65 12.73 4.26 -2.73
N ASP A 66 13.94 4.17 -2.19
CA ASP A 66 15.09 3.57 -2.85
C ASP A 66 14.84 2.09 -3.17
N ALA A 67 14.30 1.32 -2.23
CA ALA A 67 13.97 -0.09 -2.45
C ALA A 67 12.88 -0.27 -3.51
N THR A 68 11.86 0.59 -3.52
CA THR A 68 10.80 0.54 -4.53
C THR A 68 11.34 0.90 -5.91
N MET A 69 12.25 1.87 -6.00
CA MET A 69 12.86 2.29 -7.27
C MET A 69 13.78 1.20 -7.84
N ALA A 70 14.65 0.61 -7.02
CA ALA A 70 15.49 -0.49 -7.46
C ALA A 70 14.66 -1.67 -7.98
N TRP A 71 13.59 -2.03 -7.27
CA TRP A 71 12.66 -3.05 -7.72
C TRP A 71 11.92 -2.67 -9.01
N LEU A 72 11.49 -1.41 -9.15
CA LEU A 72 10.84 -0.92 -10.37
C LEU A 72 11.76 -0.99 -11.57
N GLU A 73 13.03 -0.63 -11.44
CA GLU A 73 14.02 -0.73 -12.51
C GLU A 73 14.18 -2.19 -12.99
N GLU A 74 14.22 -3.15 -12.06
CA GLU A 74 14.20 -4.58 -12.38
C GLU A 74 12.91 -4.99 -13.10
N GLN A 75 11.75 -4.48 -12.66
CA GLN A 75 10.47 -4.78 -13.29
C GLN A 75 10.33 -4.14 -14.67
N GLU A 76 10.84 -2.93 -14.87
CA GLU A 76 10.80 -2.24 -16.15
C GLU A 76 11.70 -2.95 -17.18
N ASP A 77 12.87 -3.46 -16.79
CA ASP A 77 13.68 -4.34 -17.66
C ASP A 77 12.88 -5.59 -18.04
N TYR A 78 12.26 -6.26 -17.05
CA TYR A 78 11.42 -7.43 -17.28
C TYR A 78 10.23 -7.13 -18.23
N MET A 79 9.58 -5.97 -18.07
CA MET A 79 8.42 -5.57 -18.87
C MET A 79 8.80 -4.88 -20.20
N GLY A 80 10.10 -4.72 -20.50
CA GLY A 80 10.58 -4.00 -21.69
C GLY A 80 10.14 -2.53 -21.73
N MET A 81 10.01 -1.92 -20.55
CA MET A 81 9.62 -0.52 -20.37
C MET A 81 10.87 0.34 -20.25
N ARG A 82 10.78 1.60 -20.70
CA ARG A 82 11.87 2.55 -20.45
C ARG A 82 11.63 3.22 -19.09
N PRO A 83 12.68 3.37 -18.26
CA PRO A 83 12.55 4.07 -17.01
C PRO A 83 12.09 5.51 -17.24
N VAL A 84 11.06 5.90 -16.51
CA VAL A 84 10.60 7.29 -16.47
C VAL A 84 11.47 8.03 -15.46
N GLU A 85 12.02 9.18 -15.84
CA GLU A 85 12.73 10.06 -14.90
C GLU A 85 11.79 10.38 -13.72
N TRP A 86 12.20 9.99 -12.53
CA TRP A 86 11.43 10.17 -11.30
C TRP A 86 12.12 11.17 -10.36
N LYS A 87 11.30 11.84 -9.55
CA LYS A 87 11.75 12.74 -8.49
C LYS A 87 11.16 12.30 -7.16
N PRO A 88 11.98 12.15 -6.10
CA PRO A 88 11.49 11.90 -4.75
C PRO A 88 10.40 12.88 -4.36
N GLN A 89 9.22 12.34 -4.08
CA GLN A 89 8.19 13.13 -3.41
C GLN A 89 8.45 13.12 -1.91
N ARG A 90 8.44 14.32 -1.35
CA ARG A 90 8.37 14.47 0.10
C ARG A 90 6.97 14.08 0.57
N VAL A 91 6.86 13.71 1.83
CA VAL A 91 5.57 13.52 2.49
C VAL A 91 4.75 14.78 2.32
N ASP A 92 3.48 14.62 1.93
CA ASP A 92 2.50 15.68 2.10
C ASP A 92 2.21 15.79 3.60
N SER A 93 3.01 16.60 4.29
CA SER A 93 2.89 16.77 5.74
C SER A 93 1.48 17.22 6.13
N GLN A 94 0.79 18.00 5.29
CA GLN A 94 -0.56 18.46 5.59
C GLN A 94 -1.57 17.30 5.59
N GLN A 95 -1.46 16.36 4.64
CA GLN A 95 -2.31 15.18 4.60
C GLN A 95 -2.11 14.29 5.84
N VAL A 96 -0.86 14.05 6.23
CA VAL A 96 -0.56 13.22 7.41
C VAL A 96 -1.04 13.90 8.69
N GLU A 97 -0.85 15.22 8.80
CA GLU A 97 -1.30 16.03 9.95
C GLU A 97 -2.82 16.02 10.11
N ALA A 98 -3.57 16.11 9.00
CA ALA A 98 -5.03 16.04 9.03
C ALA A 98 -5.53 14.69 9.58
N ARG A 99 -4.85 13.59 9.24
CA ARG A 99 -5.17 12.25 9.75
C ARG A 99 -4.80 12.11 11.23
N MET A 100 -3.59 12.55 11.62
CA MET A 100 -3.14 12.52 13.01
C MET A 100 -4.10 13.28 13.93
N ALA A 101 -4.72 14.36 13.47
CA ALA A 101 -5.65 15.14 14.29
C ALA A 101 -6.81 14.30 14.85
N HIS A 102 -7.36 13.39 14.05
CA HIS A 102 -8.41 12.46 14.49
C HIS A 102 -7.84 11.37 15.41
N ASP A 103 -6.70 10.79 15.02
CA ASP A 103 -6.12 9.62 15.71
C ASP A 103 -5.53 9.94 17.09
N PHE A 104 -5.37 11.23 17.40
CA PHE A 104 -4.87 11.75 18.68
C PHE A 104 -6.01 12.15 19.62
N ALA A 105 -7.27 12.11 19.18
CA ALA A 105 -8.42 12.37 20.03
C ALA A 105 -8.43 11.55 21.34
N PRO A 106 -8.02 10.25 21.37
CA PRO A 106 -7.97 9.48 22.60
C PRO A 106 -7.16 10.13 23.73
N LEU A 107 -6.07 10.87 23.42
CA LEU A 107 -5.26 11.57 24.42
C LEU A 107 -6.07 12.56 25.28
N PHE A 108 -7.18 13.08 24.76
CA PHE A 108 -7.97 14.12 25.41
C PHE A 108 -9.21 13.58 26.11
N PHE A 109 -9.72 12.42 25.69
CA PHE A 109 -11.06 11.96 26.03
C PHE A 109 -11.11 10.55 26.62
N GLU A 110 -9.99 9.82 26.69
CA GLU A 110 -9.96 8.43 27.14
C GLU A 110 -8.94 8.19 28.27
N GLU A 111 -9.34 7.38 29.27
CA GLU A 111 -8.53 7.03 30.46
C GLU A 111 -7.25 6.24 30.12
N GLN A 112 -7.19 5.61 28.93
CA GLN A 112 -6.01 4.94 28.38
C GLN A 112 -5.60 5.52 27.01
N GLY A 113 -5.88 6.82 26.82
CA GLY A 113 -5.70 7.52 25.55
C GLY A 113 -4.31 7.39 24.95
N TYR A 114 -3.27 7.40 25.80
CA TYR A 114 -1.88 7.31 25.37
C TYR A 114 -1.57 6.03 24.59
N ASN A 115 -1.91 4.85 25.13
CA ASN A 115 -1.63 3.57 24.49
C ASN A 115 -2.41 3.41 23.18
N ARG A 116 -3.67 3.88 23.16
CA ARG A 116 -4.47 3.88 21.93
C ARG A 116 -3.84 4.78 20.87
N THR A 117 -3.41 5.98 21.24
CA THR A 117 -2.74 6.90 20.31
C THR A 117 -1.41 6.34 19.81
N LEU A 118 -0.59 5.70 20.66
CA LEU A 118 0.64 5.02 20.20
C LEU A 118 0.36 3.93 19.16
N ASN A 119 -0.66 3.11 19.39
CA ASN A 119 -1.07 2.10 18.41
C ASN A 119 -1.50 2.75 17.08
N SER A 120 -2.30 3.82 17.14
CA SER A 120 -2.69 4.59 15.96
C SER A 120 -1.48 5.19 15.22
N MET A 121 -0.47 5.68 15.94
CA MET A 121 0.76 6.19 15.33
C MET A 121 1.49 5.11 14.53
N GLY A 122 1.56 3.87 15.05
CA GLY A 122 2.14 2.74 14.31
C GLY A 122 1.42 2.47 12.99
N PHE A 123 0.08 2.56 12.98
CA PHE A 123 -0.73 2.45 11.77
C PHE A 123 -0.48 3.59 10.78
N ILE A 124 -0.39 4.84 11.26
CA ILE A 124 -0.07 6.00 10.41
C ILE A 124 1.30 5.85 9.76
N VAL A 125 2.33 5.48 10.54
CA VAL A 125 3.68 5.23 10.03
C VAL A 125 3.64 4.15 8.95
N ALA A 126 3.02 3.01 9.24
CA ALA A 126 2.93 1.90 8.30
C ALA A 126 2.26 2.34 6.99
N ASP A 127 1.10 2.98 7.07
CA ASP A 127 0.33 3.36 5.90
C ASP A 127 1.02 4.43 5.04
N GLU A 128 1.73 5.39 5.66
CA GLU A 128 2.53 6.36 4.93
C GLU A 128 3.70 5.70 4.18
N LEU A 129 4.34 4.69 4.77
CA LEU A 129 5.38 3.92 4.09
C LEU A 129 4.83 3.14 2.88
N TYR A 130 3.68 2.45 3.00
CA TYR A 130 3.04 1.83 1.83
C TYR A 130 2.53 2.86 0.83
N SER A 131 2.09 4.03 1.28
CA SER A 131 1.67 5.14 0.41
C SER A 131 2.83 5.64 -0.46
N ARG A 132 4.04 5.75 0.11
CA ARG A 132 5.25 6.09 -0.65
C ARG A 132 5.56 5.04 -1.73
N GLN A 133 5.52 3.75 -1.38
CA GLN A 133 5.68 2.66 -2.35
C GLN A 133 4.68 2.80 -3.51
N ARG A 134 3.39 2.96 -3.20
CA ARG A 134 2.33 3.13 -4.21
C ARG A 134 2.57 4.34 -5.12
N LYS A 135 2.83 5.52 -4.52
CA LYS A 135 3.11 6.75 -5.27
C LYS A 135 4.31 6.58 -6.19
N ASN A 136 5.38 5.90 -5.76
CA ASN A 136 6.53 5.66 -6.61
C ASN A 136 6.16 4.82 -7.83
N THR A 137 5.45 3.69 -7.63
CA THR A 137 4.98 2.85 -8.75
C THR A 137 4.01 3.58 -9.69
N GLU A 138 3.16 4.46 -9.16
CA GLU A 138 2.22 5.25 -9.95
C GLU A 138 2.91 6.33 -10.79
N HIS A 139 3.98 6.93 -10.28
CA HIS A 139 4.67 8.04 -10.93
C HIS A 139 5.72 7.58 -11.94
N THR A 140 6.36 6.44 -11.71
CA THR A 140 7.29 5.81 -12.67
C THR A 140 6.56 5.11 -13.80
N ALA A 141 5.28 4.75 -13.60
CA ALA A 141 4.51 4.08 -14.62
C ALA A 141 4.47 4.86 -15.94
N TRP A 142 4.91 4.17 -16.99
CA TRP A 142 5.03 4.64 -18.37
C TRP A 142 3.85 5.54 -18.82
N LYS A 143 4.18 6.77 -19.24
CA LYS A 143 3.21 7.78 -19.70
C LYS A 143 2.73 7.57 -21.16
N GLY A 144 3.27 6.61 -21.89
CA GLY A 144 3.00 6.43 -23.32
C GLY A 144 1.90 5.41 -23.65
N GLY A 145 0.62 5.69 -23.41
CA GLY A 145 -0.50 4.92 -23.99
C GLY A 145 -0.43 3.39 -23.84
N GLY A 146 -0.20 2.90 -22.62
CA GLY A 146 -0.16 1.48 -22.26
C GLY A 146 -1.41 0.98 -21.53
N SER A 147 -1.42 -0.31 -21.21
CA SER A 147 -2.46 -0.92 -20.36
C SER A 147 -2.02 -0.94 -18.90
N TRP A 148 -2.95 -0.73 -17.98
CA TRP A 148 -2.69 -0.64 -16.55
C TRP A 148 -3.26 -1.83 -15.81
N ALA A 149 -2.60 -2.24 -14.73
CA ALA A 149 -3.08 -3.25 -13.81
C ALA A 149 -3.00 -2.75 -12.38
N ARG A 150 -4.03 -3.08 -11.58
CA ARG A 150 -3.84 -3.20 -10.13
C ARG A 150 -3.24 -4.56 -9.86
N VAL A 151 -2.29 -4.59 -8.95
CA VAL A 151 -1.54 -5.79 -8.61
C VAL A 151 -1.76 -6.08 -7.16
N ALA A 152 -2.31 -7.26 -6.88
CA ALA A 152 -2.38 -7.79 -5.52
C ALA A 152 -1.04 -8.41 -5.15
N HIS A 153 -0.52 -8.01 -3.99
CA HIS A 153 0.55 -8.71 -3.30
C HIS A 153 -0.02 -9.42 -2.08
N PRO A 154 0.69 -10.41 -1.50
CA PRO A 154 0.24 -11.10 -0.29
C PRO A 154 -0.16 -10.10 0.81
N GLY A 155 -1.29 -10.33 1.45
CA GLY A 155 -1.87 -9.42 2.45
C GLY A 155 -2.74 -8.30 1.87
N ALA A 156 -3.03 -8.32 0.57
CA ALA A 156 -3.94 -7.36 -0.05
C ALA A 156 -5.39 -7.48 0.45
N CYS A 157 -6.01 -6.31 0.58
CA CYS A 157 -7.44 -6.08 0.72
C CYS A 157 -8.33 -6.95 -0.19
N ALA A 158 -9.45 -7.56 0.28
CA ALA A 158 -10.42 -8.21 -0.61
C ALA A 158 -10.92 -7.28 -1.73
N PHE A 159 -11.16 -6.01 -1.40
CA PHE A 159 -11.53 -4.98 -2.38
C PHE A 159 -10.42 -4.73 -3.41
N CYS A 160 -9.18 -4.66 -2.97
CA CYS A 160 -8.05 -4.51 -3.87
C CYS A 160 -7.82 -5.76 -4.73
N THR A 161 -8.01 -6.95 -4.18
CA THR A 161 -7.93 -8.24 -4.89
C THR A 161 -9.01 -8.33 -5.97
N LEU A 162 -10.23 -7.86 -5.69
CA LEU A 162 -11.30 -7.72 -6.67
C LEU A 162 -10.84 -6.86 -7.85
N LEU A 163 -10.29 -5.67 -7.58
CA LEU A 163 -9.78 -4.78 -8.61
C LEU A 163 -8.59 -5.40 -9.37
N ALA A 164 -7.66 -6.03 -8.66
CA ALA A 164 -6.49 -6.68 -9.25
C ALA A 164 -6.85 -7.84 -10.18
N SER A 165 -7.99 -8.52 -9.97
CA SER A 165 -8.45 -9.62 -10.83
C SER A 165 -8.60 -9.22 -12.31
N ARG A 166 -8.79 -7.93 -12.60
CA ARG A 166 -8.88 -7.43 -13.99
C ARG A 166 -7.56 -7.51 -14.74
N GLY A 167 -6.42 -7.58 -14.06
CA GLY A 167 -5.11 -7.53 -14.70
C GLY A 167 -4.91 -6.24 -15.51
N PHE A 168 -4.22 -6.35 -16.65
CA PHE A 168 -3.89 -5.24 -17.55
C PHE A 168 -5.07 -4.75 -18.41
N ASP A 169 -6.26 -4.62 -17.84
CA ASP A 169 -7.49 -4.20 -18.53
C ASP A 169 -7.83 -2.71 -18.30
N TYR A 170 -7.11 -2.04 -17.39
CA TYR A 170 -7.36 -0.64 -17.11
C TYR A 170 -6.75 0.26 -18.19
N THR A 171 -7.50 1.27 -18.63
CA THR A 171 -7.08 2.22 -19.68
C THR A 171 -6.29 3.40 -19.14
N SER A 172 -6.28 3.60 -17.82
CA SER A 172 -5.56 4.70 -17.18
C SER A 172 -5.08 4.37 -15.77
N ARG A 173 -4.07 5.12 -15.30
CA ARG A 173 -3.62 5.15 -13.91
C ARG A 173 -4.76 5.39 -12.93
N SER A 174 -5.63 6.36 -13.26
CA SER A 174 -6.78 6.75 -12.43
C SER A 174 -7.69 5.57 -12.16
N THR A 175 -8.07 4.84 -13.21
CA THR A 175 -8.98 3.69 -13.11
C THR A 175 -8.35 2.48 -12.43
N ALA A 176 -7.01 2.33 -12.50
CA ALA A 176 -6.29 1.23 -11.84
C ALA A 176 -6.06 1.48 -10.34
N GLY A 177 -5.88 2.74 -9.92
CA GLY A 177 -5.78 3.09 -8.50
C GLY A 177 -5.43 4.51 -8.11
N GLY A 178 -5.25 5.40 -9.08
CA GLY A 178 -4.70 6.74 -8.85
C GLY A 178 -5.69 7.90 -8.81
N GLY A 179 -7.02 7.69 -8.71
CA GLY A 179 -7.99 8.78 -8.87
C GLY A 179 -9.33 8.69 -8.13
N TYR A 180 -10.03 9.84 -8.11
CA TYR A 180 -11.39 10.09 -7.60
C TYR A 180 -12.43 9.27 -8.39
N SER A 181 -12.53 7.96 -8.13
CA SER A 181 -13.56 7.09 -8.76
C SER A 181 -13.83 5.81 -7.97
N GLY A 182 -13.50 5.77 -6.67
CA GLY A 182 -13.63 4.55 -5.86
C GLY A 182 -12.47 3.55 -6.01
N ALA A 183 -11.45 3.85 -6.84
CA ALA A 183 -10.23 3.04 -6.95
C ALA A 183 -9.16 3.43 -5.91
N HIS A 184 -9.52 4.05 -4.79
CA HIS A 184 -8.54 4.40 -3.76
C HIS A 184 -7.96 3.15 -3.10
N PHE A 185 -6.72 3.27 -2.62
CA PHE A 185 -6.15 2.28 -1.71
C PHE A 185 -6.69 2.57 -0.31
N HIS A 186 -7.34 1.56 0.27
CA HIS A 186 -7.53 1.47 1.70
C HIS A 186 -6.20 1.33 2.46
N ASP A 187 -6.24 1.82 3.69
CA ASP A 187 -5.13 1.82 4.64
C ASP A 187 -4.52 0.42 4.77
N HIS A 188 -3.19 0.36 4.86
CA HIS A 188 -2.42 -0.88 5.04
C HIS A 188 -2.56 -1.90 3.91
N CYS A 189 -3.15 -1.56 2.78
CA CYS A 189 -3.16 -2.50 1.66
C CYS A 189 -1.79 -2.60 0.98
N ARG A 190 -1.47 -3.80 0.50
CA ARG A 190 -0.22 -4.13 -0.18
C ARG A 190 -0.28 -4.00 -1.70
N CYS A 191 -1.35 -3.43 -2.25
CA CYS A 191 -1.51 -3.34 -3.69
C CYS A 191 -0.73 -2.18 -4.32
N LEU A 192 -0.36 -2.39 -5.59
CA LEU A 192 0.34 -1.42 -6.43
C LEU A 192 -0.40 -1.24 -7.75
N VAL A 193 -0.05 -0.16 -8.46
CA VAL A 193 -0.48 0.08 -9.83
C VAL A 193 0.75 0.02 -10.72
N ILE A 194 0.67 -0.79 -11.77
CA ILE A 194 1.71 -0.90 -12.79
C ILE A 194 1.11 -0.64 -14.16
N CYS A 195 1.96 -0.22 -15.10
CA CYS A 195 1.62 -0.05 -16.51
C CYS A 195 2.43 -1.06 -17.31
N ARG A 196 1.96 -1.46 -18.48
CA ARG A 196 2.77 -2.13 -19.51
C ARG A 196 2.61 -1.41 -20.84
N LYS A 197 3.66 -1.38 -21.65
CA LYS A 197 3.65 -0.74 -22.97
C LYS A 197 2.88 -1.56 -24.00
N ARG A 198 3.39 -2.74 -24.37
CA ARG A 198 2.80 -3.70 -25.33
C ARG A 198 3.30 -5.11 -25.03
N GLY A 199 2.59 -6.13 -25.49
CA GLY A 199 2.98 -7.52 -25.34
C GLY A 199 2.36 -8.19 -24.10
N HIS A 200 2.71 -9.46 -23.92
CA HIS A 200 2.30 -10.23 -22.77
C HIS A 200 3.28 -9.95 -21.62
N VAL A 201 2.75 -9.46 -20.51
CA VAL A 201 3.46 -9.37 -19.23
C VAL A 201 2.72 -10.28 -18.28
N GLU A 202 3.46 -11.15 -17.60
CA GLU A 202 2.88 -12.04 -16.62
C GLU A 202 2.55 -11.30 -15.34
N LEU A 203 1.40 -11.64 -14.78
CA LEU A 203 0.98 -11.16 -13.47
C LEU A 203 1.67 -12.01 -12.40
N PRO A 204 1.91 -11.49 -11.18
CA PRO A 204 2.54 -12.26 -10.14
C PRO A 204 1.57 -13.32 -9.66
N GLU A 205 2.08 -14.35 -8.99
CA GLU A 205 1.25 -15.45 -8.49
C GLU A 205 0.09 -14.93 -7.61
N SER A 206 0.33 -13.91 -6.80
CA SER A 206 -0.69 -13.29 -5.93
C SER A 206 -1.83 -12.61 -6.72
N THR A 207 -1.58 -12.03 -7.89
CA THR A 207 -2.68 -11.50 -8.73
C THR A 207 -3.35 -12.61 -9.55
N ILE A 208 -2.60 -13.63 -9.98
CA ILE A 208 -3.21 -14.83 -10.59
C ILE A 208 -4.14 -15.53 -9.58
N ARG A 209 -3.74 -15.57 -8.31
CA ARG A 209 -4.57 -16.05 -7.20
C ARG A 209 -5.79 -15.15 -7.02
N ALA A 210 -5.64 -13.83 -7.06
CA ALA A 210 -6.76 -12.89 -7.04
C ALA A 210 -7.80 -13.19 -8.13
N GLN A 211 -7.35 -13.49 -9.36
CA GLN A 211 -8.21 -13.90 -10.47
C GLN A 211 -8.98 -15.20 -10.16
N LYS A 212 -8.31 -16.20 -9.58
CA LYS A 212 -8.94 -17.47 -9.18
C LYS A 212 -9.99 -17.25 -8.08
N ILE A 213 -9.66 -16.45 -7.06
CA ILE A 213 -10.59 -16.12 -5.96
C ILE A 213 -11.81 -15.38 -6.49
N TYR A 214 -11.61 -14.39 -7.35
CA TYR A 214 -12.71 -13.65 -7.98
C TYR A 214 -13.61 -14.56 -8.81
N LYS A 215 -13.03 -15.41 -9.67
CA LYS A 215 -13.79 -16.37 -10.48
C LYS A 215 -14.65 -17.29 -9.61
N LYS A 216 -14.06 -17.87 -8.56
CA LYS A 216 -14.78 -18.73 -7.61
C LYS A 216 -15.92 -17.98 -6.92
N ALA A 217 -15.69 -16.72 -6.53
CA ALA A 217 -16.73 -15.90 -5.90
C ALA A 217 -17.90 -15.58 -6.85
N LEU A 218 -17.64 -15.37 -8.15
CA LEU A 218 -18.68 -15.20 -9.16
C LEU A 218 -19.52 -16.48 -9.34
N GLU A 219 -18.87 -17.65 -9.35
CA GLU A 219 -19.54 -18.95 -9.45
C GLU A 219 -20.46 -19.23 -8.25
N GLU A 220 -20.10 -18.77 -7.05
CA GLU A 220 -20.89 -18.97 -5.83
C GLU A 220 -22.04 -17.98 -5.66
N VAL A 221 -21.88 -16.71 -6.08
CA VAL A 221 -22.85 -15.65 -5.78
C VAL A 221 -23.87 -15.40 -6.89
N ASP A 222 -23.64 -15.96 -8.09
CA ASP A 222 -24.44 -15.76 -9.31
C ASP A 222 -24.89 -14.30 -9.52
N SER A 223 -23.99 -13.36 -9.23
CA SER A 223 -24.22 -11.92 -9.31
C SER A 223 -22.92 -11.19 -9.62
N THR A 224 -23.04 -10.08 -10.35
CA THR A 224 -21.94 -9.15 -10.61
C THR A 224 -21.92 -7.98 -9.63
N ASN A 225 -22.79 -7.96 -8.63
CA ASN A 225 -22.80 -6.94 -7.59
C ASN A 225 -21.49 -7.00 -6.77
N PRO A 226 -20.69 -5.91 -6.74
CA PRO A 226 -19.39 -5.91 -6.06
C PRO A 226 -19.46 -6.28 -4.57
N ASP A 227 -20.48 -5.84 -3.83
CA ASP A 227 -20.58 -6.10 -2.40
C ASP A 227 -20.86 -7.58 -2.11
N ALA A 228 -21.72 -8.19 -2.92
CA ALA A 228 -22.03 -9.62 -2.83
C ALA A 228 -20.78 -10.45 -3.13
N VAL A 229 -20.06 -10.12 -4.21
CA VAL A 229 -18.81 -10.79 -4.58
C VAL A 229 -17.74 -10.62 -3.49
N LEU A 230 -17.57 -9.41 -2.94
CA LEU A 230 -16.58 -9.14 -1.89
C LEU A 230 -16.85 -9.94 -0.62
N LYS A 231 -18.11 -10.12 -0.25
CA LYS A 231 -18.49 -10.96 0.89
C LYS A 231 -18.00 -12.40 0.71
N VAL A 232 -18.21 -12.98 -0.47
CA VAL A 232 -17.74 -14.33 -0.79
C VAL A 232 -16.21 -14.38 -0.89
N MET A 233 -15.57 -13.41 -1.56
CA MET A 233 -14.10 -13.35 -1.67
C MET A 233 -13.40 -13.36 -0.30
N ARG A 234 -13.97 -12.70 0.71
CA ARG A 234 -13.46 -12.73 2.10
C ARG A 234 -13.56 -14.11 2.77
N GLN A 235 -14.46 -14.97 2.30
CA GLN A 235 -14.69 -16.32 2.84
C GLN A 235 -13.87 -17.37 2.10
N VAL A 236 -13.81 -17.28 0.78
CA VAL A 236 -13.18 -18.30 -0.09
C VAL A 236 -11.70 -18.04 -0.35
N GLY A 237 -11.25 -16.80 -0.15
CA GLY A 237 -9.88 -16.37 -0.41
C GLY A 237 -9.05 -16.31 0.86
N ASP A 238 -8.01 -17.15 0.94
CA ASP A 238 -6.88 -16.85 1.82
C ASP A 238 -6.06 -15.73 1.16
N LEU A 239 -6.34 -14.49 1.56
CA LEU A 239 -5.73 -13.26 1.01
C LEU A 239 -4.34 -12.97 1.59
N SER A 240 -3.86 -13.80 2.51
CA SER A 240 -2.54 -13.65 3.13
C SER A 240 -1.39 -14.12 2.25
N LYS A 241 -1.71 -14.80 1.14
CA LYS A 241 -0.77 -15.44 0.21
C LYS A 241 -0.85 -14.87 -1.19
#